data_AF-A0A5M6CH02-F1
#
_entry.id   AF-A0A5M6CH02-F1
#
_cell.length_a   1.000
_cell.length_b   1.000
_cell.length_c   1.000
_cell.angle_alpha   90.00
_cell.angle_beta   90.00
_cell.angle_gamma   90.00
#
_symmetry.space_group_name_H-M   'P 1'
#
loop_
_entity.id
_entity.type
_entity.pdbx_description
1 polymer ?
#
loop_
_entity_poly.entity_id
_entity_poly.type
_entity_poly.pdbx_seq_one_letter_code
_entity_poly.pdbx_strand_id
1 'polypeptide(L)'
;MLKLKLPYSENEYLLDKVTYEKTDNGGHFLLQSNEERNININVDYNFTLYDTYKPEEFECFPFLSPLYFKEENIFEVKVNTKIGRIGWIFPIQSLSSTAHSHSNNEHYLKYAFVVFYKLLLGEYFNHDIVFEAIDPSSYLSITDIYNSELIVLCTSKAKTDKIFKFDISDYIPFLYSSHYFHCSNPKELDLLRYVSTAEQITSLTIKHISTLLKDEIFIKSLFRDLLKESNHPLVQFHLLYQIVELLINKVYDSEIENVLLSSKSREKKPHEILKDISVLQTEKYRITKLIDSYLSIHPTSSAELIGLCKQVSQFYPQKNVDDEDKKSLNHAGLAFYFVRNMVVHDFRTISERDSNYAIFKQFVVTFEKFIIEIIINYKDEKAEYNLHSLEWLKYQLQQQ
;
A
#
# COMPACT_ATOMS: atom_id res chain seq x y z
N MET A 1 23.20 -1.18 1.36
CA MET A 1 24.18 -0.37 2.13
C MET A 1 24.59 0.86 1.33
N LEU A 2 25.23 1.87 1.92
CA LEU A 2 25.72 3.04 1.17
C LEU A 2 27.09 2.79 0.57
N LYS A 3 27.25 3.21 -0.69
CA LYS A 3 28.49 3.11 -1.44
C LYS A 3 28.83 4.43 -2.10
N LEU A 4 30.10 4.81 -2.02
CA LEU A 4 30.65 5.97 -2.72
C LEU A 4 31.33 5.53 -4.01
N LYS A 5 30.99 6.17 -5.13
CA LYS A 5 31.78 6.10 -6.37
C LYS A 5 32.52 7.42 -6.57
N LEU A 6 33.85 7.36 -6.70
CA LEU A 6 34.65 8.55 -6.96
C LEU A 6 34.70 8.85 -8.47
N PRO A 7 34.70 10.12 -8.92
CA PRO A 7 34.66 10.49 -10.34
C PRO A 7 35.82 9.93 -11.17
N TYR A 8 36.95 9.67 -10.51
CA TYR A 8 38.20 9.22 -11.13
C TYR A 8 38.50 7.72 -10.88
N SER A 9 37.56 6.98 -10.28
CA SER A 9 37.73 5.56 -9.95
C SER A 9 36.53 4.76 -10.42
N GLU A 10 36.78 3.57 -10.94
CA GLU A 10 35.70 2.58 -11.17
C GLU A 10 35.34 1.81 -9.90
N ASN A 11 36.10 1.97 -8.82
CA ASN A 11 35.82 1.30 -7.55
C ASN A 11 34.67 1.98 -6.81
N GLU A 12 33.81 1.16 -6.22
CA GLU A 12 32.81 1.57 -5.24
C GLU A 12 33.31 1.25 -3.83
N TYR A 13 33.18 2.20 -2.92
CA TYR A 13 33.66 2.07 -1.55
C TYR A 13 32.48 1.98 -0.59
N LEU A 14 32.42 0.89 0.17
CA LEU A 14 31.38 0.69 1.18
C LEU A 14 31.60 1.67 2.35
N LEU A 15 30.54 2.41 2.69
CA LEU A 15 30.50 3.31 3.84
C LEU A 15 29.62 2.68 4.93
N ASP A 16 30.25 2.01 5.88
CA ASP A 16 29.61 1.15 6.88
C ASP A 16 29.76 1.66 8.33
N LYS A 17 30.43 2.80 8.51
CA LYS A 17 30.55 3.46 9.80
C LYS A 17 30.00 4.89 9.74
N VAL A 18 29.02 5.17 10.61
CA VAL A 18 28.34 6.46 10.73
C VAL A 18 28.56 7.01 12.13
N THR A 19 29.18 8.18 12.24
CA THR A 19 29.40 8.87 13.53
C THR A 19 28.96 10.32 13.45
N TYR A 20 28.32 10.83 14.51
CA TYR A 20 27.97 12.25 14.59
C TYR A 20 29.09 13.04 15.26
N GLU A 21 29.53 14.13 14.62
CA GLU A 21 30.52 15.06 15.13
C GLU A 21 29.91 16.43 15.38
N LYS A 22 30.00 16.89 16.64
CA LYS A 22 29.49 18.20 17.05
C LYS A 22 30.53 19.28 16.78
N THR A 23 30.09 20.40 16.22
CA THR A 23 30.91 21.59 15.97
C THR A 23 30.31 22.82 16.65
N ASP A 24 31.03 23.94 16.67
CA ASP A 24 30.56 25.18 17.32
C ASP A 24 29.33 25.79 16.62
N ASN A 25 29.12 25.47 15.33
CA ASN A 25 28.03 25.99 14.50
C ASN A 25 26.97 24.92 14.15
N GLY A 26 26.95 23.78 14.85
CA GLY A 26 26.02 22.68 14.58
C GLY A 26 26.69 21.31 14.72
N GLY A 27 26.46 20.43 13.75
CA GLY A 27 27.22 19.19 13.63
C GLY A 27 27.04 18.56 12.27
N HIS A 28 27.79 17.50 12.02
CA HIS A 28 27.71 16.73 10.79
C HIS A 28 27.82 15.25 11.11
N PHE A 29 27.37 14.42 10.18
CA PHE A 29 27.66 13.00 10.21
C PHE A 29 28.89 12.72 9.37
N LEU A 30 29.81 11.95 9.93
CA LEU A 30 30.97 11.41 9.25
C LEU A 30 30.63 9.97 8.81
N LEU A 31 30.69 9.75 7.49
CA LEU A 31 30.64 8.44 6.87
C LEU A 31 32.06 7.94 6.59
N GLN A 32 32.40 6.75 7.06
CA GLN A 32 33.72 6.16 6.87
C GLN A 32 33.61 4.75 6.30
N SER A 33 34.62 4.35 5.53
CA SER A 33 34.83 2.96 5.15
C SER A 33 35.71 2.25 6.18
N ASN A 34 35.26 1.10 6.69
CA ASN A 34 36.12 0.23 7.51
C ASN A 34 37.26 -0.41 6.69
N GLU A 35 37.04 -0.63 5.39
CA GLU A 35 38.03 -1.23 4.49
C GLU A 35 39.08 -0.20 4.05
N GLU A 36 38.65 1.04 3.78
CA GLU A 36 39.53 2.12 3.33
C GLU A 36 39.53 3.34 4.27
N ARG A 37 40.54 3.39 5.15
CA ARG A 37 40.67 4.42 6.20
C ARG A 37 40.74 5.87 5.70
N ASN A 38 41.06 6.09 4.43
CA ASN A 38 41.21 7.43 3.85
C ASN A 38 39.91 7.96 3.24
N ILE A 39 38.85 7.14 3.20
CA ILE A 39 37.56 7.54 2.64
C ILE A 39 36.66 8.01 3.77
N ASN A 40 36.48 9.31 3.82
CA ASN A 40 35.68 10.03 4.80
C ASN A 40 34.79 11.01 4.04
N ILE A 41 33.50 11.01 4.32
CA ILE A 41 32.52 11.94 3.73
C ILE A 41 31.76 12.61 4.86
N ASN A 42 31.69 13.94 4.82
CA ASN A 42 30.91 14.72 5.76
C ASN A 42 29.52 14.97 5.19
N VAL A 43 28.48 14.74 6.00
CA VAL A 43 27.09 15.01 5.66
C VAL A 43 26.52 16.01 6.65
N ASP A 44 26.08 17.17 6.17
CA ASP A 44 25.57 18.27 6.99
C ASP A 44 24.33 17.87 7.79
N TYR A 45 24.31 18.24 9.08
CA TYR A 45 23.14 18.08 9.94
C TYR A 45 22.80 19.39 10.64
N ASN A 46 21.79 20.07 10.11
CA ASN A 46 21.44 21.44 10.47
C ASN A 46 20.54 21.56 11.72
N PHE A 47 20.29 20.45 12.43
CA PHE A 47 19.37 20.42 13.56
C PHE A 47 20.06 20.29 14.90
N THR A 48 19.35 20.71 15.94
CA THR A 48 19.77 20.45 17.32
C THR A 48 19.74 18.95 17.59
N LEU A 49 20.86 18.40 18.06
CA LEU A 49 20.97 16.99 18.42
C LEU A 49 20.13 16.67 19.66
N TYR A 50 19.33 15.60 19.57
CA TYR A 50 18.67 14.97 20.71
C TYR A 50 19.23 13.56 20.91
N ASP A 51 20.39 13.47 21.58
CA ASP A 51 21.15 12.24 21.83
C ASP A 51 20.52 11.27 22.84
N THR A 52 19.53 11.74 23.60
CA THR A 52 18.78 10.92 24.56
C THR A 52 17.98 9.78 23.92
N TYR A 53 17.82 9.77 22.59
CA TYR A 53 17.03 8.77 21.86
C TYR A 53 17.91 7.69 21.26
N LYS A 54 17.45 6.44 21.42
CA LYS A 54 18.08 5.27 20.85
C LYS A 54 17.45 4.97 19.49
N PRO A 55 18.19 5.05 18.36
CA PRO A 55 17.66 4.74 17.04
C PRO A 55 16.98 3.36 16.94
N GLU A 56 17.35 2.42 17.81
CA GLU A 56 16.79 1.06 17.89
C GLU A 56 15.34 1.03 18.40
N GLU A 57 14.87 2.09 19.07
CA GLU A 57 13.49 2.23 19.57
C GLU A 57 12.50 2.68 18.49
N PHE A 58 12.97 2.84 17.26
CA PHE A 58 12.19 3.32 16.14
C PHE A 58 12.36 2.43 14.90
N GLU A 59 11.32 2.42 14.08
CA GLU A 59 11.30 1.74 12.78
C GLU A 59 10.93 2.74 11.72
N CYS A 60 11.66 2.73 10.60
CA CYS A 60 11.46 3.65 9.51
C CYS A 60 11.17 2.88 8.23
N PHE A 61 10.27 3.46 7.44
CA PHE A 61 9.72 2.85 6.24
C PHE A 61 9.83 3.88 5.11
N PRO A 62 10.65 3.63 4.09
CA PRO A 62 10.81 4.53 2.95
C PRO A 62 9.64 4.41 1.96
N PHE A 63 9.22 5.56 1.46
CA PHE A 63 8.18 5.72 0.45
C PHE A 63 8.63 6.71 -0.62
N LEU A 64 8.02 6.64 -1.80
CA LEU A 64 8.06 7.71 -2.78
C LEU A 64 6.69 8.38 -2.83
N SER A 65 6.64 9.69 -3.03
CA SER A 65 5.39 10.38 -3.32
C SER A 65 5.57 11.48 -4.34
N PRO A 66 4.79 11.48 -5.43
CA PRO A 66 4.77 12.61 -6.38
C PRO A 66 3.97 13.81 -5.86
N LEU A 67 3.32 13.71 -4.69
CA LEU A 67 2.44 14.76 -4.16
C LEU A 67 2.98 15.42 -2.89
N TYR A 68 3.60 14.64 -2.00
CA TYR A 68 3.94 15.06 -0.64
C TYR A 68 5.45 15.25 -0.40
N PHE A 69 6.21 15.57 -1.44
CA PHE A 69 7.67 15.71 -1.39
C PHE A 69 8.18 17.12 -1.02
N LYS A 70 7.28 18.09 -0.76
CA LYS A 70 7.70 19.46 -0.40
C LYS A 70 8.13 19.51 1.06
N GLU A 71 9.16 20.30 1.39
CA GLU A 71 9.75 20.43 2.73
C GLU A 71 8.72 20.58 3.88
N GLU A 72 7.62 21.30 3.64
CA GLU A 72 6.56 21.56 4.61
C GLU A 72 5.58 20.38 4.81
N ASN A 73 5.66 19.31 4.00
CA ASN A 73 4.77 18.14 4.05
C ASN A 73 5.17 17.17 5.17
N ILE A 74 5.11 17.65 6.40
CA ILE A 74 5.46 16.91 7.61
C ILE A 74 4.16 16.59 8.35
N PHE A 75 3.85 15.31 8.53
CA PHE A 75 2.56 14.88 9.09
C PHE A 75 2.73 13.90 10.24
N GLU A 76 1.92 14.09 11.28
CA GLU A 76 1.73 13.05 12.30
C GLU A 76 0.97 11.86 11.71
N VAL A 77 1.44 10.64 11.99
CA VAL A 77 0.78 9.39 11.58
C VAL A 77 0.03 8.76 12.75
N LYS A 78 -1.25 8.45 12.53
CA LYS A 78 -2.20 7.94 13.54
C LYS A 78 -2.89 6.68 13.01
N VAL A 79 -3.21 5.72 13.89
CA VAL A 79 -3.95 4.50 13.49
C VAL A 79 -5.42 4.57 13.88
N ASN A 80 -5.70 5.05 15.09
CA ASN A 80 -7.04 5.30 15.57
C ASN A 80 -7.01 6.30 16.73
N THR A 81 -8.20 6.72 17.17
CA THR A 81 -8.36 7.69 18.25
C THR A 81 -7.88 7.19 19.62
N LYS A 82 -7.80 5.87 19.85
CA LYS A 82 -7.38 5.29 21.14
C LYS A 82 -5.86 5.26 21.31
N ILE A 83 -5.14 4.90 20.25
CA ILE A 83 -3.68 4.76 20.26
C ILE A 83 -3.01 6.11 19.95
N GLY A 84 -3.68 6.94 19.16
CA GLY A 84 -3.21 8.26 18.76
C GLY A 84 -2.05 8.18 17.77
N ARG A 85 -1.08 9.09 17.93
CA ARG A 85 0.11 9.19 17.09
C ARG A 85 1.07 8.03 17.33
N ILE A 86 1.41 7.32 16.26
CA ILE A 86 2.43 6.25 16.26
C ILE A 86 3.78 6.74 15.73
N GLY A 87 3.79 7.84 14.98
CA GLY A 87 4.99 8.33 14.31
C GLY A 87 4.79 9.59 13.50
N TRP A 88 5.75 9.87 12.63
CA TRP A 88 5.78 10.99 11.70
C TRP A 88 6.16 10.51 10.30
N ILE A 89 5.57 11.13 9.28
CA ILE A 89 5.94 10.94 7.88
C ILE A 89 6.37 12.29 7.30
N PHE A 90 7.53 12.32 6.66
CA PHE A 90 8.10 13.56 6.12
C PHE A 90 9.10 13.30 4.99
N PRO A 91 9.26 14.26 4.06
CA PRO A 91 10.18 14.16 2.95
C PRO A 91 11.62 14.49 3.38
N ILE A 92 12.61 13.95 2.67
CA ILE A 92 14.02 14.13 3.04
C ILE A 92 14.49 15.59 2.99
N GLN A 93 13.82 16.47 2.23
CA GLN A 93 14.14 17.90 2.19
C GLN A 93 13.97 18.55 3.56
N SER A 94 12.99 18.10 4.34
CA SER A 94 12.79 18.57 5.71
C SER A 94 13.95 18.18 6.63
N LEU A 95 14.83 17.28 6.20
CA LEU A 95 16.05 16.89 6.91
C LEU A 95 17.27 17.74 6.54
N SER A 96 17.23 18.45 5.41
CA SER A 96 18.34 19.29 4.92
C SER A 96 18.23 20.75 5.36
N SER A 97 17.03 21.20 5.71
CA SER A 97 16.72 22.63 5.89
C SER A 97 15.85 22.86 7.13
N THR A 98 16.03 24.01 7.78
CA THR A 98 15.22 24.45 8.92
C THR A 98 14.09 25.42 8.52
N ALA A 99 13.82 25.58 7.22
CA ALA A 99 12.89 26.57 6.67
C ALA A 99 11.40 26.14 6.73
N HIS A 100 11.11 24.97 7.28
CA HIS A 100 9.76 24.46 7.50
C HIS A 100 9.22 24.75 8.91
N SER A 101 7.90 24.68 9.10
CA SER A 101 7.22 25.05 10.36
C SER A 101 7.55 24.14 11.56
N HIS A 102 8.13 22.96 11.32
CA HIS A 102 8.44 21.96 12.34
C HIS A 102 9.90 21.97 12.79
N SER A 103 10.73 22.89 12.31
CA SER A 103 12.18 22.90 12.56
C SER A 103 12.57 23.09 14.03
N ASN A 104 11.64 23.60 14.86
CA ASN A 104 11.81 23.74 16.31
C ASN A 104 10.92 22.77 17.11
N ASN A 105 10.21 21.84 16.45
CA ASN A 105 9.34 20.90 17.14
C ASN A 105 10.15 19.74 17.71
N GLU A 106 10.23 19.68 19.05
CA GLU A 106 11.03 18.68 19.77
C GLU A 106 10.67 17.24 19.41
N HIS A 107 9.39 16.94 19.11
CA HIS A 107 9.00 15.61 18.67
C HIS A 107 9.47 15.32 17.24
N TYR A 108 9.32 16.27 16.32
CA TYR A 108 9.82 16.09 14.95
C TYR A 108 11.33 15.86 14.95
N LEU A 109 12.10 16.69 15.66
CA LEU A 109 13.56 16.65 15.66
C LEU A 109 14.13 15.30 16.12
N LYS A 110 13.45 14.62 17.04
CA LYS A 110 13.81 13.25 17.47
C LYS A 110 13.68 12.24 16.35
N TYR A 111 12.57 12.28 15.63
CA TYR A 111 12.31 11.36 14.51
C TYR A 111 13.22 11.71 13.33
N ALA A 112 13.45 13.00 13.09
CA ALA A 112 14.36 13.50 12.06
C ALA A 112 15.79 13.00 12.27
N PHE A 113 16.33 13.09 13.49
CA PHE A 113 17.65 12.53 13.82
C PHE A 113 17.73 11.03 13.50
N VAL A 114 16.74 10.25 13.94
CA VAL A 114 16.75 8.79 13.73
C VAL A 114 16.65 8.43 12.24
N VAL A 115 15.78 9.11 11.50
CA VAL A 115 15.66 8.92 10.05
C VAL A 115 16.97 9.25 9.36
N PHE A 116 17.57 10.41 9.68
CA PHE A 116 18.84 10.85 9.10
C PHE A 116 19.93 9.81 9.33
N TYR A 117 20.13 9.40 10.59
CA TYR A 117 21.15 8.42 10.96
C TYR A 117 20.97 7.09 10.23
N LYS A 118 19.75 6.55 10.21
CA LYS A 118 19.50 5.25 9.59
C LYS A 118 19.46 5.31 8.05
N LEU A 119 19.12 6.46 7.44
CA LEU A 119 19.33 6.66 5.99
C LEU A 119 20.82 6.52 5.70
N LEU A 120 21.67 7.17 6.50
CA LEU A 120 23.13 7.05 6.39
C LEU A 120 23.69 5.65 6.69
N LEU A 121 22.94 4.74 7.31
CA LEU A 121 23.33 3.33 7.38
C LEU A 121 22.92 2.54 6.11
N GLY A 122 21.96 3.05 5.35
CA GLY A 122 21.47 2.42 4.12
C GLY A 122 20.79 1.07 4.34
N GLU A 123 20.31 0.80 5.56
CA GLU A 123 19.72 -0.49 5.97
C GLU A 123 18.30 -0.72 5.43
N TYR A 124 17.63 0.32 4.92
CA TYR A 124 16.22 0.23 4.51
C TYR A 124 15.98 -0.39 3.14
N PHE A 125 17.02 -0.45 2.32
CA PHE A 125 16.89 -0.73 0.90
C PHE A 125 17.47 -2.10 0.59
N ASN A 126 16.82 -2.82 -0.31
CA ASN A 126 17.26 -4.14 -0.74
C ASN A 126 18.51 -4.11 -1.64
N HIS A 127 18.97 -2.90 -1.98
CA HIS A 127 20.07 -2.66 -2.90
C HIS A 127 21.07 -1.69 -2.29
N ASP A 128 22.29 -1.75 -2.79
CA ASP A 128 23.28 -0.73 -2.46
C ASP A 128 22.91 0.60 -3.11
N ILE A 129 23.09 1.66 -2.33
CA ILE A 129 22.87 3.03 -2.78
C ILE A 129 24.23 3.58 -3.13
N VAL A 130 24.49 3.63 -4.44
CA VAL A 130 25.70 4.21 -5.00
C VAL A 130 25.42 5.67 -5.31
N PHE A 131 26.16 6.57 -4.68
CA PHE A 131 26.19 8.00 -4.97
C PHE A 131 27.59 8.45 -5.39
N GLU A 132 27.66 9.54 -6.15
CA GLU A 132 28.92 10.11 -6.63
C GLU A 132 29.25 11.36 -5.81
N ALA A 133 30.44 11.42 -5.21
CA ALA A 133 30.94 12.65 -4.57
C ALA A 133 32.03 13.28 -5.43
N ILE A 134 31.83 14.54 -5.82
CA ILE A 134 32.78 15.27 -6.68
C ILE A 134 34.10 15.52 -5.95
N ASP A 135 34.04 15.75 -4.63
CA ASP A 135 35.20 15.98 -3.76
C ASP A 135 34.96 15.32 -2.38
N PRO A 136 35.80 14.35 -1.95
CA PRO A 136 35.69 13.73 -0.62
C PRO A 136 35.79 14.71 0.54
N SER A 137 36.39 15.89 0.33
CA SER A 137 36.54 16.92 1.36
C SER A 137 35.34 17.86 1.48
N SER A 138 34.38 17.78 0.56
CA SER A 138 33.16 18.59 0.58
C SER A 138 32.10 18.02 1.54
N TYR A 139 31.29 18.91 2.09
CA TYR A 139 30.10 18.55 2.84
C TYR A 139 28.95 18.26 1.88
N LEU A 140 28.28 17.13 2.08
CA LEU A 140 27.09 16.73 1.33
C LEU A 140 25.83 17.00 2.15
N SER A 141 24.74 17.30 1.46
CA SER A 141 23.38 17.21 1.99
C SER A 141 22.86 15.78 1.83
N ILE A 142 21.89 15.38 2.67
CA ILE A 142 21.19 14.09 2.49
C ILE A 142 20.48 14.00 1.12
N THR A 143 20.09 15.15 0.55
CA THR A 143 19.50 15.26 -0.80
C THR A 143 20.49 15.06 -1.94
N ASP A 144 21.81 15.08 -1.65
CA ASP A 144 22.82 14.74 -2.65
C ASP A 144 22.98 13.21 -2.77
N ILE A 145 22.58 12.47 -1.72
CA ILE A 145 22.62 11.00 -1.67
C ILE A 145 21.31 10.39 -2.16
N TYR A 146 20.18 11.00 -1.78
CA TYR A 146 18.84 10.49 -2.04
C TYR A 146 18.03 11.41 -2.93
N ASN A 147 17.17 10.80 -3.75
CA ASN A 147 16.24 11.54 -4.60
C ASN A 147 15.20 12.33 -3.79
N SER A 148 14.80 13.49 -4.31
CA SER A 148 13.87 14.44 -3.70
C SER A 148 12.48 13.88 -3.37
N GLU A 149 11.97 12.91 -4.10
CA GLU A 149 10.65 12.33 -3.89
C GLU A 149 10.62 11.29 -2.76
N LEU A 150 11.78 11.02 -2.13
CA LEU A 150 11.89 10.14 -0.99
C LEU A 150 11.22 10.75 0.25
N ILE A 151 10.32 9.97 0.82
CA ILE A 151 9.58 10.23 2.05
C ILE A 151 9.86 9.10 3.02
N VAL A 152 9.99 9.42 4.30
CA VAL A 152 10.19 8.40 5.33
C VAL A 152 9.11 8.51 6.38
N LEU A 153 8.41 7.39 6.63
CA LEU A 153 7.60 7.21 7.82
C LEU A 153 8.48 6.62 8.92
N CYS A 154 8.65 7.34 10.03
CA CYS A 154 9.30 6.85 11.22
C CYS A 154 8.29 6.65 12.34
N THR A 155 8.27 5.45 12.93
CA THR A 155 7.36 5.02 13.99
C THR A 155 8.13 4.69 15.26
N SER A 156 7.50 4.91 16.42
CA SER A 156 8.06 4.54 17.71
C SER A 156 7.59 3.14 18.11
N LYS A 157 8.52 2.25 18.45
CA LYS A 157 8.22 0.88 18.92
C LYS A 157 7.32 0.89 20.15
N ALA A 158 7.59 1.79 21.10
CA ALA A 158 6.73 1.96 22.29
C ALA A 158 5.27 2.31 21.97
N LYS A 159 4.98 2.84 20.78
CA LYS A 159 3.61 3.09 20.28
C LYS A 159 3.08 1.91 19.47
N THR A 160 3.87 1.35 18.57
CA THR A 160 3.45 0.24 17.71
C THR A 160 3.27 -1.07 18.49
N ASP A 161 4.02 -1.29 19.58
CA ASP A 161 3.86 -2.44 20.49
C ASP A 161 2.49 -2.48 21.19
N LYS A 162 1.77 -1.35 21.22
CA LYS A 162 0.40 -1.27 21.74
C LYS A 162 -0.65 -1.74 20.73
N ILE A 163 -0.24 -2.00 19.49
CA ILE A 163 -1.07 -2.53 18.41
C ILE A 163 -0.78 -4.02 18.29
N PHE A 164 -1.80 -4.85 18.46
CA PHE A 164 -1.65 -6.30 18.38
C PHE A 164 -1.12 -6.73 17.01
N LYS A 165 0.06 -7.36 16.98
CA LYS A 165 0.74 -7.81 15.76
C LYS A 165 0.81 -6.70 14.70
N PHE A 166 1.38 -5.56 15.09
CA PHE A 166 1.65 -4.48 14.14
C PHE A 166 2.59 -4.96 13.03
N ASP A 167 2.19 -4.74 11.79
CA ASP A 167 2.99 -4.93 10.58
C ASP A 167 2.64 -3.78 9.63
N ILE A 168 3.63 -2.99 9.22
CA ILE A 168 3.41 -1.88 8.29
C ILE A 168 2.82 -2.36 6.96
N SER A 169 3.10 -3.60 6.56
CA SER A 169 2.61 -4.22 5.33
C SER A 169 1.08 -4.25 5.28
N ASP A 170 0.44 -4.35 6.44
CA ASP A 170 -1.03 -4.33 6.55
C ASP A 170 -1.63 -2.94 6.26
N TYR A 171 -0.82 -1.88 6.29
CA TYR A 171 -1.23 -0.50 6.03
C TYR A 171 -0.82 0.00 4.63
N ILE A 172 0.00 -0.76 3.90
CA ILE A 172 0.49 -0.38 2.57
C ILE A 172 -0.65 -0.06 1.60
N PRO A 173 -1.77 -0.82 1.52
CA PRO A 173 -2.84 -0.46 0.59
C PRO A 173 -3.45 0.92 0.87
N PHE A 174 -3.61 1.29 2.14
CA PHE A 174 -4.09 2.62 2.50
C PHE A 174 -3.06 3.71 2.16
N LEU A 175 -1.79 3.48 2.50
CA LEU A 175 -0.70 4.39 2.18
C LEU A 175 -0.57 4.62 0.66
N TYR A 176 -0.70 3.54 -0.12
CA TYR A 176 -0.75 3.57 -1.58
C TYR A 176 -1.90 4.44 -2.07
N SER A 177 -3.12 4.28 -1.54
CA SER A 177 -4.27 5.15 -1.89
C SER A 177 -4.05 6.62 -1.51
N SER A 178 -3.19 6.86 -0.51
CA SER A 178 -2.77 8.19 -0.06
C SER A 178 -1.54 8.71 -0.80
N HIS A 179 -1.15 8.07 -1.91
CA HIS A 179 -0.01 8.44 -2.76
C HIS A 179 1.37 8.30 -2.08
N TYR A 180 1.49 7.39 -1.13
CA TYR A 180 2.77 6.96 -0.56
C TYR A 180 3.08 5.55 -1.07
N PHE A 181 3.96 5.47 -2.07
CA PHE A 181 4.33 4.22 -2.73
C PHE A 181 5.54 3.63 -2.02
N HIS A 182 5.49 2.35 -1.62
CA HIS A 182 6.61 1.71 -0.95
C HIS A 182 7.90 1.81 -1.79
N CYS A 183 9.03 2.09 -1.13
CA CYS A 183 10.30 2.31 -1.79
C CYS A 183 11.34 1.25 -1.36
N SER A 184 11.48 0.19 -2.17
CA SER A 184 12.54 -0.81 -1.96
C SER A 184 13.89 -0.38 -2.56
N ASN A 185 13.85 0.56 -3.52
CA ASN A 185 15.00 1.13 -4.19
C ASN A 185 14.71 2.60 -4.56
N PRO A 186 15.53 3.56 -4.09
CA PRO A 186 15.30 4.99 -4.30
C PRO A 186 15.50 5.43 -5.76
N LYS A 187 15.99 4.55 -6.66
CA LYS A 187 16.14 4.84 -8.09
C LYS A 187 14.89 4.51 -8.93
N GLU A 188 13.82 3.94 -8.34
CA GLU A 188 12.61 3.48 -9.05
C GLU A 188 11.59 4.58 -9.43
N LEU A 189 12.05 5.82 -9.70
CA LEU A 189 11.14 6.96 -9.88
C LEU A 189 10.33 6.98 -11.17
N ASP A 190 10.83 6.38 -12.25
CA ASP A 190 10.22 6.48 -13.58
C ASP A 190 8.82 5.86 -13.71
N LEU A 191 8.32 5.25 -12.62
CA LEU A 191 7.06 4.50 -12.56
C LEU A 191 5.92 5.24 -11.84
N LEU A 192 6.16 6.45 -11.31
CA LEU A 192 5.13 7.15 -10.53
C LEU A 192 4.11 7.85 -11.44
N ARG A 193 2.83 7.51 -11.27
CA ARG A 193 1.73 8.12 -12.03
C ARG A 193 1.65 9.61 -11.72
N TYR A 194 1.56 10.45 -12.75
CA TYR A 194 1.36 11.88 -12.61
C TYR A 194 -0.05 12.15 -12.05
N VAL A 195 -0.13 12.77 -10.87
CA VAL A 195 -1.41 13.09 -10.21
C VAL A 195 -1.54 14.61 -10.07
N SER A 196 -2.76 15.11 -10.26
CA SER A 196 -3.01 16.50 -10.62
C SER A 196 -2.89 17.49 -9.46
N THR A 197 -3.09 17.10 -8.20
CA THR A 197 -2.97 18.00 -7.03
C THR A 197 -2.91 17.24 -5.71
N ALA A 198 -2.04 17.67 -4.79
CA ALA A 198 -2.01 17.18 -3.42
C ALA A 198 -3.14 17.79 -2.57
N GLU A 199 -3.84 16.96 -1.79
CA GLU A 199 -4.78 17.45 -0.79
C GLU A 199 -4.05 18.09 0.39
N GLN A 200 -4.58 19.19 0.91
CA GLN A 200 -4.07 19.80 2.15
C GLN A 200 -4.49 18.93 3.34
N ILE A 201 -3.53 18.18 3.87
CA ILE A 201 -3.70 17.37 5.09
C ILE A 201 -2.84 17.93 6.22
N THR A 202 -3.29 17.77 7.46
CA THR A 202 -2.54 18.16 8.67
C THR A 202 -2.03 16.95 9.46
N SER A 203 -2.66 15.80 9.28
CA SER A 203 -2.22 14.52 9.84
C SER A 203 -2.74 13.38 8.97
N LEU A 204 -2.03 12.26 9.00
CA LEU A 204 -2.37 11.07 8.24
C LEU A 204 -2.92 9.99 9.18
N THR A 205 -4.20 9.67 9.04
CA THR A 205 -4.80 8.55 9.79
C THR A 205 -4.84 7.31 8.91
N ILE A 206 -3.95 6.37 9.16
CA ILE A 206 -3.80 5.14 8.37
C ILE A 206 -4.75 4.04 8.85
N LYS A 207 -5.23 3.23 7.89
CA LYS A 207 -6.06 2.06 8.15
C LYS A 207 -5.33 0.80 7.71
N HIS A 208 -5.46 -0.27 8.48
CA HIS A 208 -4.96 -1.58 8.09
C HIS A 208 -6.02 -2.33 7.27
N ILE A 209 -5.59 -3.28 6.46
CA ILE A 209 -6.47 -4.30 5.86
C ILE A 209 -7.17 -5.11 6.95
N SER A 210 -8.34 -5.68 6.62
CA SER A 210 -9.07 -6.56 7.54
C SER A 210 -8.15 -7.62 8.16
N THR A 211 -8.35 -7.89 9.46
CA THR A 211 -7.59 -8.92 10.18
C THR A 211 -7.71 -10.30 9.53
N LEU A 212 -8.81 -10.55 8.84
CA LEU A 212 -9.10 -11.78 8.08
C LEU A 212 -8.28 -11.93 6.79
N LEU A 213 -7.56 -10.87 6.40
CA LEU A 213 -6.77 -10.80 5.17
C LEU A 213 -5.27 -10.59 5.45
N LYS A 214 -4.83 -10.58 6.71
CA LYS A 214 -3.43 -10.30 7.08
C LYS A 214 -2.42 -11.30 6.50
N ASP A 215 -2.85 -12.55 6.35
CA ASP A 215 -2.00 -13.63 5.85
C ASP A 215 -2.01 -13.73 4.31
N GLU A 216 -2.80 -12.89 3.62
CA GLU A 216 -2.90 -12.89 2.17
C GLU A 216 -1.72 -12.13 1.53
N ILE A 217 -0.64 -12.88 1.27
CA ILE A 217 0.61 -12.35 0.71
C ILE A 217 0.39 -11.57 -0.59
N PHE A 218 -0.56 -12.02 -1.43
CA PHE A 218 -0.85 -11.38 -2.71
C PHE A 218 -1.32 -9.93 -2.55
N ILE A 219 -2.16 -9.64 -1.54
CA ILE A 219 -2.61 -8.26 -1.26
C ILE A 219 -1.40 -7.37 -0.96
N LYS A 220 -0.47 -7.87 -0.13
CA LYS A 220 0.74 -7.14 0.24
C LYS A 220 1.64 -6.87 -0.98
N SER A 221 1.89 -7.89 -1.81
CA SER A 221 2.72 -7.73 -3.02
C SER A 221 2.06 -6.86 -4.10
N LEU A 222 0.73 -6.89 -4.20
CA LEU A 222 -0.01 -6.14 -5.23
C LEU A 222 0.24 -4.64 -5.13
N PHE A 223 0.06 -4.06 -3.94
CA PHE A 223 0.20 -2.63 -3.70
C PHE A 223 1.65 -2.20 -3.47
N ARG A 224 2.51 -3.12 -3.00
CA ARG A 224 3.93 -2.84 -2.80
C ARG A 224 4.71 -2.82 -4.11
N ASP A 225 4.44 -3.78 -5.00
CA ASP A 225 5.30 -4.10 -6.14
C ASP A 225 4.52 -4.02 -7.47
N LEU A 226 3.47 -4.84 -7.64
CA LEU A 226 2.88 -5.12 -8.97
C LEU A 226 2.15 -3.93 -9.61
N LEU A 227 1.40 -3.13 -8.84
CA LEU A 227 0.65 -1.99 -9.38
C LEU A 227 1.55 -0.80 -9.75
N LYS A 228 2.71 -0.70 -9.11
CA LYS A 228 3.73 0.32 -9.42
C LYS A 228 4.38 0.04 -10.78
N GLU A 229 4.65 -1.23 -11.09
CA GLU A 229 5.27 -1.63 -12.36
C GLU A 229 4.28 -1.63 -13.54
N SER A 230 2.98 -1.73 -13.25
CA SER A 230 1.94 -1.83 -14.27
C SER A 230 1.43 -0.45 -14.69
N ASN A 231 1.83 0.00 -15.89
CA ASN A 231 1.32 1.24 -16.48
C ASN A 231 0.07 1.05 -17.34
N HIS A 232 -0.24 -0.18 -17.75
CA HIS A 232 -1.35 -0.45 -18.65
C HIS A 232 -2.65 -0.75 -17.89
N PRO A 233 -3.74 0.03 -18.08
CA PRO A 233 -5.03 -0.13 -17.39
C PRO A 233 -5.62 -1.55 -17.44
N LEU A 234 -5.51 -2.25 -18.58
CA LEU A 234 -5.98 -3.65 -18.66
C LEU A 234 -5.21 -4.60 -17.74
N VAL A 235 -3.89 -4.42 -17.63
CA VAL A 235 -3.06 -5.25 -16.74
C VAL A 235 -3.40 -4.93 -15.29
N GLN A 236 -3.53 -3.65 -14.94
CA GLN A 236 -3.99 -3.20 -13.63
C GLN A 236 -5.36 -3.79 -13.27
N PHE A 237 -6.31 -3.78 -14.21
CA PHE A 237 -7.62 -4.40 -14.00
C PHE A 237 -7.50 -5.87 -13.61
N HIS A 238 -6.73 -6.66 -14.35
CA HIS A 238 -6.56 -8.09 -14.05
C HIS A 238 -5.87 -8.31 -12.69
N LEU A 239 -4.83 -7.53 -12.38
CA LEU A 239 -4.14 -7.59 -11.09
C LEU A 239 -5.07 -7.27 -9.92
N LEU A 240 -5.88 -6.21 -10.05
CA LEU A 240 -6.88 -5.82 -9.06
C LEU A 240 -7.99 -6.86 -8.94
N TYR A 241 -8.41 -7.45 -10.06
CA TYR A 241 -9.48 -8.45 -10.07
C TYR A 241 -9.10 -9.74 -9.33
N GLN A 242 -7.81 -10.09 -9.24
CA GLN A 242 -7.35 -11.19 -8.40
C GLN A 242 -7.76 -11.02 -6.92
N ILE A 243 -7.89 -9.78 -6.43
CA ILE A 243 -8.43 -9.53 -5.09
C ILE A 243 -9.91 -9.89 -5.01
N VAL A 244 -10.69 -9.55 -6.04
CA VAL A 244 -12.10 -9.96 -6.09
C VAL A 244 -12.21 -11.47 -6.10
N GLU A 245 -11.41 -12.18 -6.92
CA GLU A 245 -11.39 -13.64 -6.98
C GLU A 245 -11.07 -14.28 -5.63
N LEU A 246 -10.05 -13.78 -4.94
CA LEU A 246 -9.70 -14.20 -3.59
C LEU A 246 -10.88 -14.04 -2.62
N LEU A 247 -11.51 -12.87 -2.62
CA LEU A 247 -12.59 -12.57 -1.70
C LEU A 247 -13.88 -13.34 -2.00
N ILE A 248 -14.25 -13.52 -3.27
CA ILE A 248 -15.44 -14.31 -3.63
C ILE A 248 -15.24 -15.81 -3.36
N ASN A 249 -14.00 -16.31 -3.33
CA ASN A 249 -13.70 -17.66 -2.86
C ASN A 249 -13.92 -17.77 -1.35
N LYS A 250 -13.48 -16.79 -0.55
CA LYS A 250 -13.80 -16.75 0.89
C LYS A 250 -15.32 -16.65 1.15
N VAL A 251 -16.04 -15.87 0.33
CA VAL A 251 -17.52 -15.83 0.37
C VAL A 251 -18.09 -17.21 0.05
N TYR A 252 -17.58 -17.89 -0.97
CA TYR A 252 -18.03 -19.24 -1.30
C TYR A 252 -17.83 -20.20 -0.13
N ASP A 253 -16.65 -20.20 0.50
CA ASP A 253 -16.32 -21.08 1.63
C ASP A 253 -17.23 -20.82 2.83
N SER A 254 -17.48 -19.55 3.18
CA SER A 254 -18.37 -19.20 4.29
C SER A 254 -19.84 -19.56 3.99
N GLU A 255 -20.32 -19.30 2.77
CA GLU A 255 -21.69 -19.62 2.38
C GLU A 255 -21.94 -21.13 2.22
N ILE A 256 -20.99 -21.89 1.69
CA ILE A 256 -21.13 -23.35 1.54
C ILE A 256 -21.20 -24.02 2.92
N GLU A 257 -20.41 -23.57 3.89
CA GLU A 257 -20.50 -24.03 5.27
C GLU A 257 -21.91 -23.81 5.85
N ASN A 258 -22.52 -22.66 5.62
CA ASN A 258 -23.89 -22.38 6.07
C ASN A 258 -24.91 -23.33 5.44
N VAL A 259 -24.78 -23.58 4.13
CA VAL A 259 -25.64 -24.53 3.42
C VAL A 259 -25.50 -25.93 4.04
N LEU A 260 -24.27 -26.38 4.32
CA LEU A 260 -24.01 -27.67 4.94
C LEU A 260 -24.56 -27.76 6.38
N LEU A 261 -24.46 -26.68 7.17
CA LEU A 261 -25.05 -26.62 8.51
C LEU A 261 -26.59 -26.72 8.46
N SER A 262 -27.24 -26.01 7.55
CA SER A 262 -28.70 -26.07 7.36
C SER A 262 -29.20 -27.45 6.88
N SER A 263 -28.33 -28.18 6.18
CA SER A 263 -28.58 -29.58 5.81
C SER A 263 -28.55 -30.51 7.02
N LYS A 264 -27.57 -30.32 7.91
CA LYS A 264 -27.45 -31.11 9.16
C LYS A 264 -28.63 -30.89 10.11
N SER A 265 -29.14 -29.66 10.19
CA SER A 265 -30.32 -29.34 11.01
C SER A 265 -31.65 -29.78 10.39
N ARG A 266 -31.64 -30.35 9.17
CA ARG A 266 -32.83 -30.72 8.38
C ARG A 266 -33.81 -29.55 8.14
N GLU A 267 -33.33 -28.32 8.18
CA GLU A 267 -34.13 -27.13 7.91
C GLU A 267 -34.54 -27.02 6.44
N LYS A 268 -33.72 -27.57 5.53
CA LYS A 268 -33.92 -27.53 4.08
C LYS A 268 -34.03 -28.92 3.48
N LYS A 269 -34.81 -29.03 2.40
CA LYS A 269 -34.92 -30.27 1.60
C LYS A 269 -33.70 -30.42 0.67
N PRO A 270 -33.31 -31.65 0.28
CA PRO A 270 -32.14 -31.88 -0.58
C PRO A 270 -32.13 -31.08 -1.90
N HIS A 271 -33.28 -30.88 -2.54
CA HIS A 271 -33.37 -30.11 -3.78
C HIS A 271 -33.16 -28.59 -3.57
N GLU A 272 -33.55 -28.06 -2.40
CA GLU A 272 -33.32 -26.66 -2.03
C GLU A 272 -31.82 -26.44 -1.77
N ILE A 273 -31.17 -27.39 -1.10
CA ILE A 273 -29.71 -27.40 -0.90
C ILE A 273 -28.97 -27.41 -2.23
N LEU A 274 -29.35 -28.27 -3.18
CA LEU A 274 -28.74 -28.30 -4.51
C LEU A 274 -28.92 -26.98 -5.27
N LYS A 275 -30.10 -26.35 -5.14
CA LYS A 275 -30.38 -25.04 -5.74
C LYS A 275 -29.48 -23.96 -5.14
N ASP A 276 -29.32 -23.94 -3.82
CA ASP A 276 -28.45 -22.98 -3.13
C ASP A 276 -27.00 -23.15 -3.57
N ILE A 277 -26.50 -24.39 -3.65
CA ILE A 277 -25.15 -24.68 -4.14
C ILE A 277 -24.97 -24.18 -5.58
N SER A 278 -25.94 -24.43 -6.46
CA SER A 278 -25.89 -23.98 -7.86
C SER A 278 -25.82 -22.45 -7.96
N VAL A 279 -26.56 -21.72 -7.12
CA VAL A 279 -26.50 -20.26 -7.08
C VAL A 279 -25.14 -19.78 -6.56
N LEU A 280 -24.60 -20.41 -5.51
CA LEU A 280 -23.29 -20.08 -4.94
C LEU A 280 -22.13 -20.28 -5.92
N GLN A 281 -22.24 -21.21 -6.86
CA GLN A 281 -21.22 -21.40 -7.90
C GLN A 281 -21.13 -20.21 -8.86
N THR A 282 -22.20 -19.43 -9.00
CA THR A 282 -22.21 -18.30 -9.94
C THR A 282 -21.37 -17.14 -9.40
N GLU A 283 -20.47 -16.64 -10.24
CA GLU A 283 -19.61 -15.50 -9.90
C GLU A 283 -20.42 -14.23 -9.65
N LYS A 284 -21.43 -13.95 -10.49
CA LYS A 284 -22.39 -12.85 -10.34
C LYS A 284 -22.97 -12.80 -8.93
N TYR A 285 -23.40 -13.95 -8.40
CA TYR A 285 -23.94 -14.04 -7.05
C TYR A 285 -22.86 -13.72 -6.00
N ARG A 286 -21.69 -14.34 -6.08
CA ARG A 286 -20.63 -14.17 -5.06
C ARG A 286 -20.08 -12.74 -5.01
N ILE A 287 -19.93 -12.07 -6.15
CA ILE A 287 -19.55 -10.65 -6.21
C ILE A 287 -20.62 -9.78 -5.55
N THR A 288 -21.88 -10.01 -5.87
CA THR A 288 -23.01 -9.27 -5.27
C THR A 288 -23.03 -9.48 -3.75
N LYS A 289 -22.90 -10.73 -3.32
CA LYS A 289 -22.88 -11.12 -1.91
C LYS A 289 -21.71 -10.52 -1.14
N LEU A 290 -20.51 -10.49 -1.73
CA LEU A 290 -19.32 -9.85 -1.17
C LEU A 290 -19.63 -8.40 -0.79
N ILE A 291 -20.17 -7.63 -1.73
CA ILE A 291 -20.41 -6.19 -1.55
C ILE A 291 -21.54 -5.93 -0.56
N ASP A 292 -22.59 -6.75 -0.58
CA ASP A 292 -23.80 -6.51 0.21
C ASP A 292 -23.69 -7.00 1.65
N SER A 293 -22.91 -8.05 1.91
CA SER A 293 -22.93 -8.77 3.19
C SER A 293 -21.56 -8.91 3.88
N TYR A 294 -20.46 -8.86 3.13
CA TYR A 294 -19.10 -9.11 3.67
C TYR A 294 -18.28 -7.83 3.85
N LEU A 295 -18.94 -6.67 3.87
CA LEU A 295 -18.31 -5.37 4.16
C LEU A 295 -18.93 -4.74 5.41
N SER A 296 -18.07 -4.32 6.34
CA SER A 296 -18.47 -3.60 7.56
C SER A 296 -19.00 -2.20 7.25
N ILE A 297 -18.48 -1.56 6.22
CA ILE A 297 -18.89 -0.24 5.74
C ILE A 297 -19.01 -0.33 4.23
N HIS A 298 -20.10 0.23 3.69
CA HIS A 298 -20.27 0.29 2.24
C HIS A 298 -19.21 1.22 1.62
N PRO A 299 -18.55 0.80 0.51
CA PRO A 299 -17.49 1.59 -0.11
C PRO A 299 -18.01 2.97 -0.56
N THR A 300 -17.24 4.03 -0.28
CA THR A 300 -17.54 5.40 -0.68
C THR A 300 -17.41 5.62 -2.18
N SER A 301 -16.51 4.86 -2.81
CA SER A 301 -16.27 4.87 -4.26
C SER A 301 -17.37 4.17 -5.09
N SER A 302 -18.32 3.47 -4.45
CA SER A 302 -19.34 2.66 -5.15
C SER A 302 -20.20 3.44 -6.15
N ALA A 303 -20.63 4.66 -5.80
CA ALA A 303 -21.50 5.45 -6.67
C ALA A 303 -20.77 5.89 -7.95
N GLU A 304 -19.52 6.34 -7.81
CA GLU A 304 -18.64 6.68 -8.93
C GLU A 304 -18.34 5.43 -9.78
N LEU A 305 -18.02 4.31 -9.13
CA LEU A 305 -17.77 3.04 -9.82
C LEU A 305 -18.99 2.60 -10.64
N ILE A 306 -20.20 2.64 -10.08
CA ILE A 306 -21.44 2.33 -10.81
C ILE A 306 -21.60 3.25 -12.03
N GLY A 307 -21.37 4.55 -11.85
CA GLY A 307 -21.44 5.54 -12.93
C GLY A 307 -20.48 5.22 -14.08
N LEU A 308 -19.24 4.85 -13.74
CA LEU A 308 -18.22 4.47 -14.72
C LEU A 308 -18.52 3.12 -15.37
N CYS A 309 -18.99 2.13 -14.61
CA CYS A 309 -19.40 0.84 -15.16
C CYS A 309 -20.50 0.99 -16.21
N LYS A 310 -21.48 1.86 -15.95
CA LYS A 310 -22.55 2.17 -16.92
C LYS A 310 -21.99 2.81 -18.19
N GLN A 311 -21.09 3.78 -18.06
CA GLN A 311 -20.45 4.43 -19.21
C GLN A 311 -19.63 3.42 -20.02
N VAL A 312 -18.76 2.65 -19.37
CA VAL A 312 -17.96 1.59 -20.02
C VAL A 312 -18.86 0.60 -20.76
N SER A 313 -19.96 0.16 -20.14
CA SER A 313 -20.91 -0.78 -20.76
C SER A 313 -21.66 -0.19 -21.96
N GLN A 314 -21.83 1.14 -22.03
CA GLN A 314 -22.44 1.81 -23.19
C GLN A 314 -21.47 1.88 -24.38
N PHE A 315 -20.19 2.13 -24.13
CA PHE A 315 -19.18 2.26 -25.18
C PHE A 315 -18.65 0.92 -25.69
N TYR A 316 -18.67 -0.10 -24.83
CA TYR A 316 -18.22 -1.45 -25.14
C TYR A 316 -19.36 -2.46 -24.92
N PRO A 317 -20.42 -2.42 -25.74
CA PRO A 317 -21.58 -3.27 -25.54
C PRO A 317 -21.24 -4.73 -25.80
N GLN A 318 -21.55 -5.58 -24.82
CA GLN A 318 -21.54 -7.04 -25.02
C GLN A 318 -22.67 -7.46 -25.97
N LYS A 319 -22.40 -8.47 -26.79
CA LYS A 319 -23.45 -9.14 -27.56
C LYS A 319 -24.32 -9.96 -26.60
N ASN A 320 -25.65 -9.80 -26.69
CA ASN A 320 -26.67 -10.52 -25.90
C ASN A 320 -26.86 -10.05 -24.44
N VAL A 321 -26.90 -8.73 -24.19
CA VAL A 321 -27.36 -8.19 -22.90
C VAL A 321 -28.85 -7.83 -23.00
N ASP A 322 -29.69 -8.52 -22.23
CA ASP A 322 -31.13 -8.28 -22.18
C ASP A 322 -31.45 -6.95 -21.46
N ASP A 323 -32.62 -6.37 -21.71
CA ASP A 323 -33.00 -5.08 -21.12
C ASP A 323 -33.22 -5.15 -19.58
N GLU A 324 -33.44 -6.34 -19.00
CA GLU A 324 -33.46 -6.54 -17.54
C GLU A 324 -32.06 -6.40 -16.91
N ASP A 325 -31.03 -6.81 -17.64
CA ASP A 325 -29.64 -6.70 -17.21
C ASP A 325 -29.16 -5.23 -17.20
N LYS A 326 -29.70 -4.38 -18.09
CA LYS A 326 -29.43 -2.92 -18.08
C LYS A 326 -30.02 -2.22 -16.86
N LYS A 327 -31.21 -2.62 -16.38
CA LYS A 327 -31.82 -2.09 -15.15
C LYS A 327 -31.04 -2.50 -13.89
N SER A 328 -30.35 -3.63 -13.97
CA SER A 328 -29.54 -4.21 -12.89
C SER A 328 -28.23 -3.46 -12.63
N LEU A 329 -27.82 -2.55 -13.53
CA LEU A 329 -26.60 -1.73 -13.39
C LEU A 329 -26.66 -0.68 -12.29
N ASN A 330 -27.77 -0.55 -11.55
CA ASN A 330 -27.85 0.32 -10.37
C ASN A 330 -27.19 -0.28 -9.12
N HIS A 331 -26.84 -1.56 -9.17
CA HIS A 331 -26.19 -2.28 -8.07
C HIS A 331 -24.69 -2.43 -8.33
N ALA A 332 -23.84 -2.10 -7.37
CA ALA A 332 -22.37 -2.10 -7.55
C ALA A 332 -21.84 -3.46 -8.01
N GLY A 333 -22.26 -4.55 -7.36
CA GLY A 333 -21.79 -5.90 -7.74
C GLY A 333 -22.23 -6.35 -9.13
N LEU A 334 -23.43 -5.95 -9.55
CA LEU A 334 -23.93 -6.30 -10.88
C LEU A 334 -23.25 -5.44 -11.94
N ALA A 335 -23.18 -4.13 -11.73
CA ALA A 335 -22.49 -3.19 -12.61
C ALA A 335 -21.02 -3.58 -12.83
N PHE A 336 -20.33 -3.97 -11.76
CA PHE A 336 -18.96 -4.45 -11.83
C PHE A 336 -18.84 -5.77 -12.61
N TYR A 337 -19.69 -6.76 -12.31
CA TYR A 337 -19.70 -8.05 -13.02
C TYR A 337 -19.86 -7.89 -14.54
N PHE A 338 -20.68 -6.93 -14.99
CA PHE A 338 -20.82 -6.61 -16.41
C PHE A 338 -19.50 -6.18 -17.04
N VAL A 339 -18.83 -5.19 -16.45
CA VAL A 339 -17.55 -4.71 -16.96
C VAL A 339 -16.50 -5.81 -16.91
N ARG A 340 -16.46 -6.62 -15.84
CA ARG A 340 -15.56 -7.77 -15.75
C ARG A 340 -15.73 -8.72 -16.92
N ASN A 341 -16.96 -9.14 -17.21
CA ASN A 341 -17.21 -10.06 -18.32
C ASN A 341 -16.79 -9.47 -19.66
N MET A 342 -16.96 -8.16 -19.83
CA MET A 342 -16.57 -7.45 -21.04
C MET A 342 -15.04 -7.45 -21.20
N VAL A 343 -14.29 -7.14 -20.13
CA VAL A 343 -12.82 -7.18 -20.18
C VAL A 343 -12.31 -8.59 -20.48
N VAL A 344 -12.91 -9.62 -19.87
CA VAL A 344 -12.48 -11.02 -20.03
C VAL A 344 -12.80 -11.58 -21.43
N HIS A 345 -13.99 -11.30 -21.95
CA HIS A 345 -14.45 -11.92 -23.21
C HIS A 345 -14.18 -11.06 -24.45
N ASP A 346 -14.13 -9.74 -24.29
CA ASP A 346 -13.98 -8.77 -25.37
C ASP A 346 -12.73 -7.89 -25.21
N PHE A 347 -11.68 -8.41 -24.55
CA PHE A 347 -10.40 -7.74 -24.28
C PHE A 347 -9.87 -6.92 -25.48
N ARG A 348 -9.93 -7.49 -26.68
CA ARG A 348 -9.44 -6.89 -27.94
C ARG A 348 -10.16 -5.60 -28.36
N THR A 349 -11.33 -5.33 -27.79
CA THR A 349 -12.13 -4.14 -28.11
C THR A 349 -11.64 -2.90 -27.38
N ILE A 350 -10.90 -3.08 -26.28
CA ILE A 350 -10.37 -1.99 -25.48
C ILE A 350 -8.97 -1.65 -26.03
N SER A 351 -8.87 -0.55 -26.76
CA SER A 351 -7.63 -0.14 -27.43
C SER A 351 -7.26 1.29 -27.05
N GLU A 352 -5.96 1.56 -26.91
CA GLU A 352 -5.47 2.92 -26.61
C GLU A 352 -5.80 3.95 -27.67
N ARG A 353 -6.10 3.48 -28.90
CA ARG A 353 -6.50 4.32 -30.03
C ARG A 353 -7.97 4.70 -30.00
N ASP A 354 -8.76 4.11 -29.11
CA ASP A 354 -10.18 4.42 -28.94
C ASP A 354 -10.35 5.74 -28.18
N SER A 355 -11.21 6.63 -28.69
CA SER A 355 -11.58 7.87 -28.01
C SER A 355 -12.16 7.64 -26.61
N ASN A 356 -12.76 6.47 -26.35
CA ASN A 356 -13.37 6.13 -25.07
C ASN A 356 -12.40 5.46 -24.09
N TYR A 357 -11.15 5.20 -24.48
CA TYR A 357 -10.15 4.54 -23.63
C TYR A 357 -9.91 5.30 -22.32
N ALA A 358 -10.00 6.63 -22.35
CA ALA A 358 -9.88 7.47 -21.16
C ALA A 358 -10.90 7.13 -20.06
N ILE A 359 -12.13 6.76 -20.45
CA ILE A 359 -13.18 6.35 -19.50
C ILE A 359 -12.81 5.01 -18.86
N PHE A 360 -12.24 4.08 -19.63
CA PHE A 360 -11.74 2.82 -19.08
C PHE A 360 -10.58 3.06 -18.10
N LYS A 361 -9.66 3.99 -18.40
CA LYS A 361 -8.60 4.39 -17.44
C LYS A 361 -9.20 4.90 -16.14
N GLN A 362 -10.19 5.78 -16.22
CA GLN A 362 -10.87 6.33 -15.04
C GLN A 362 -11.61 5.24 -14.25
N PHE A 363 -12.24 4.29 -14.94
CA PHE A 363 -12.84 3.10 -14.32
C PHE A 363 -11.78 2.31 -13.53
N VAL A 364 -10.62 2.01 -14.11
CA VAL A 364 -9.57 1.25 -13.43
C VAL A 364 -9.03 1.98 -12.19
N VAL A 365 -8.83 3.30 -12.27
CA VAL A 365 -8.43 4.11 -11.11
C VAL A 365 -9.49 4.08 -10.01
N THR A 366 -10.77 4.13 -10.37
CA THR A 366 -11.88 4.06 -9.40
C THR A 366 -12.01 2.65 -8.82
N PHE A 367 -11.78 1.63 -9.64
CA PHE A 367 -11.78 0.23 -9.22
C PHE A 367 -10.64 -0.06 -8.24
N GLU A 368 -9.45 0.52 -8.46
CA GLU A 368 -8.32 0.46 -7.52
C GLU A 368 -8.71 1.00 -6.13
N LYS A 369 -9.33 2.19 -6.08
CA LYS A 369 -9.85 2.77 -4.83
C LYS A 369 -10.90 1.87 -4.17
N PHE A 370 -11.83 1.35 -4.95
CA PHE A 370 -12.87 0.44 -4.48
C PHE A 370 -12.30 -0.85 -3.87
N ILE A 371 -11.26 -1.43 -4.48
CA ILE A 371 -10.59 -2.61 -3.96
C ILE A 371 -9.93 -2.34 -2.60
N ILE A 372 -9.27 -1.19 -2.45
CA ILE A 372 -8.67 -0.77 -1.17
C ILE A 372 -9.74 -0.61 -0.09
N GLU A 373 -10.87 0.01 -0.42
CA GLU A 373 -12.01 0.13 0.49
C GLU A 373 -12.58 -1.25 0.88
N ILE A 374 -12.68 -2.18 -0.07
CA ILE A 374 -13.17 -3.55 0.20
C ILE A 374 -12.24 -4.29 1.16
N ILE A 375 -10.92 -4.34 0.90
CA ILE A 375 -10.00 -5.12 1.74
C ILE A 375 -9.84 -4.54 3.14
N ILE A 376 -10.01 -3.22 3.32
CA ILE A 376 -10.01 -2.57 4.63
C ILE A 376 -11.29 -2.93 5.40
N ASN A 377 -12.44 -2.89 4.72
CA ASN A 377 -13.75 -3.07 5.38
C ASN A 377 -14.24 -4.52 5.36
N TYR A 378 -13.50 -5.45 4.77
CA TYR A 378 -13.88 -6.85 4.67
C TYR A 378 -14.14 -7.44 6.07
N LYS A 379 -15.27 -8.11 6.20
CA LYS A 379 -15.67 -8.84 7.39
C LYS A 379 -16.20 -10.20 6.99
N ASP A 380 -16.02 -11.15 7.89
CA ASP A 380 -16.76 -12.39 7.92
C ASP A 380 -17.18 -12.60 9.37
N GLU A 381 -18.44 -12.26 9.67
CA GLU A 381 -19.01 -12.37 11.01
C GLU A 381 -18.99 -13.81 11.54
N LYS A 382 -18.72 -14.79 10.68
CA LYS A 382 -18.79 -16.22 10.99
C LYS A 382 -17.43 -16.89 11.13
N ALA A 383 -16.37 -16.27 10.60
CA ALA A 383 -14.99 -16.71 10.81
C ALA A 383 -14.58 -16.69 12.29
N GLU A 384 -15.20 -15.84 13.12
CA GLU A 384 -14.98 -15.81 14.57
C GLU A 384 -15.59 -17.02 15.33
N TYR A 385 -16.46 -17.82 14.69
CA TYR A 385 -17.20 -18.91 15.35
C TYR A 385 -16.77 -20.34 14.92
N ASN A 386 -15.94 -20.51 13.90
CA ASN A 386 -15.90 -21.76 13.11
C ASN A 386 -14.57 -22.55 13.08
N LEU A 387 -13.68 -22.43 14.08
CA LEU A 387 -12.48 -23.30 14.10
C LEU A 387 -12.78 -24.80 14.32
N HIS A 388 -13.94 -25.15 14.90
CA HIS A 388 -14.27 -26.55 15.27
C HIS A 388 -15.04 -27.35 14.20
N SER A 389 -15.64 -26.69 13.21
CA SER A 389 -16.55 -27.32 12.23
C SER A 389 -15.81 -27.91 11.02
N LEU A 390 -14.66 -27.33 10.64
CA LEU A 390 -13.81 -27.73 9.51
C LEU A 390 -13.01 -29.03 9.77
N GLU A 391 -12.52 -29.25 10.99
CA GLU A 391 -11.81 -30.48 11.35
C GLU A 391 -12.71 -31.72 11.27
N TRP A 392 -13.98 -31.57 11.62
CA TRP A 392 -14.98 -32.64 11.54
C TRP A 392 -15.25 -33.08 10.09
N LEU A 393 -15.27 -32.13 9.14
CA LEU A 393 -15.53 -32.41 7.72
C LEU A 393 -14.32 -33.08 7.04
N LYS A 394 -13.09 -32.65 7.38
CA LYS A 394 -11.86 -33.33 6.95
C LYS A 394 -11.79 -34.77 7.45
N TYR A 395 -12.20 -35.02 8.70
CA TYR A 395 -12.23 -36.37 9.27
C TYR A 395 -13.24 -37.30 8.56
N GLN A 396 -14.39 -36.80 8.13
CA GLN A 396 -15.40 -37.61 7.43
C GLN A 396 -15.02 -37.93 5.98
N LEU A 397 -14.34 -37.02 5.28
CA LEU A 397 -13.90 -37.24 3.89
C LEU A 397 -12.67 -38.14 3.79
N GLN A 398 -11.91 -38.33 4.87
CA GLN A 398 -10.78 -39.27 4.95
C GLN A 398 -11.20 -40.71 5.30
N GLN A 399 -12.48 -40.92 5.63
CA GLN A 399 -13.05 -42.24 5.99
C GLN A 399 -13.86 -42.87 4.83
N GLN A 400 -13.78 -42.29 3.63
CA GLN A 400 -14.22 -42.87 2.35
C GLN A 400 -12.99 -43.14 1.49
#